data_AF-A0A371S1G2-F1
#
_entry.id   AF-A0A371S1G2-F1
#
_cell.length_a   1.000
_cell.length_b   1.000
_cell.length_c   1.000
_cell.angle_alpha   90.00
_cell.angle_beta   90.00
_cell.angle_gamma   90.00
#
_symmetry.space_group_name_H-M   'P 1'
#
loop_
_entity.id
_entity.type
_entity.pdbx_description
1 polymer ?
#
loop_
_entity_poly.entity_id
_entity_poly.type
_entity_poly.pdbx_seq_one_letter_code
_entity_poly.pdbx_strand_id
1 'polypeptide(L)'
;MEYDNDKFKNDIKSLINIGEELGIKRLSALINRTSQHYLSFSEMLISQGFKPYASKVEVFRDLHDINGNSQKYKWISLEDSIFTEYDFKKYWEQCMAGSDNEPSSLTMEEHLNSLKNELGDNWRNSCKVIYLGNKPIGISIPHIEPGTLSEGRLFYFGILPEERGKGHSVLIHYQSLYILKKMGAKYYIGSTHEKNIKMQKVFLRNSCRIKAQTQSFYKYFDS
;
A
#
# COMPACT_ATOMS: atom_id res chain seq x y z
N MET A 1 -15.47 25.76 15.76
CA MET A 1 -16.33 24.66 16.19
C MET A 1 -15.56 23.97 17.32
N GLU A 2 -16.01 24.13 18.55
CA GLU A 2 -15.36 23.51 19.70
C GLU A 2 -15.69 22.01 19.64
N TYR A 3 -14.66 21.17 19.58
CA TYR A 3 -14.82 19.74 19.38
C TYR A 3 -15.16 19.07 20.72
N ASP A 4 -16.30 18.38 20.78
CA ASP A 4 -16.71 17.64 21.97
C ASP A 4 -15.88 16.37 22.14
N ASN A 5 -14.80 16.49 22.92
CA ASN A 5 -13.88 15.39 23.22
C ASN A 5 -14.57 14.23 23.96
N ASP A 6 -15.60 14.50 24.76
CA ASP A 6 -16.27 13.46 25.55
C ASP A 6 -17.16 12.59 24.67
N LYS A 7 -17.85 13.19 23.70
CA LYS A 7 -18.60 12.42 22.70
C LYS A 7 -17.68 11.48 21.92
N PHE A 8 -16.58 11.98 21.35
CA PHE A 8 -15.69 11.13 20.55
C PHE A 8 -15.05 10.01 21.39
N LYS A 9 -14.71 10.29 22.65
CA LYS A 9 -14.23 9.26 23.58
C LYS A 9 -15.26 8.15 23.79
N ASN A 10 -16.54 8.50 23.93
CA ASN A 10 -17.62 7.54 24.07
C ASN A 10 -17.83 6.72 22.78
N ASP A 11 -17.72 7.35 21.62
CA ASP A 11 -17.81 6.67 20.33
C ASP A 11 -16.68 5.63 20.16
N ILE A 12 -15.43 5.98 20.53
CA ILE A 12 -14.30 5.04 20.51
C ILE A 12 -14.52 3.87 21.48
N LYS A 13 -15.01 4.13 22.69
CA LYS A 13 -15.34 3.06 23.65
C LYS A 13 -16.43 2.14 23.12
N SER A 14 -17.47 2.68 22.51
CA SER A 14 -18.53 1.88 21.90
C SER A 14 -17.98 0.98 20.79
N LEU A 15 -17.10 1.50 19.92
CA LEU A 15 -16.46 0.71 18.88
C LEU A 15 -15.56 -0.40 19.45
N ILE A 16 -14.85 -0.13 20.54
CA ILE A 16 -14.03 -1.13 21.25
C ILE A 16 -14.91 -2.27 21.77
N ASN A 17 -16.00 -1.95 22.48
CA ASN A 17 -16.91 -2.95 23.03
C ASN A 17 -17.53 -3.81 21.93
N ILE A 18 -17.98 -3.20 20.82
CA ILE A 18 -18.49 -3.93 19.66
C ILE A 18 -17.41 -4.89 19.11
N GLY A 19 -16.15 -4.44 19.04
CA GLY A 19 -15.04 -5.29 18.61
C GLY A 19 -14.85 -6.52 19.51
N GLU A 20 -14.93 -6.34 20.82
CA GLU A 20 -14.86 -7.43 21.80
C GLU A 20 -16.02 -8.40 21.66
N GLU A 21 -17.26 -7.89 21.57
CA GLU A 21 -18.47 -8.70 21.39
C GLU A 21 -18.45 -9.51 20.09
N LEU A 22 -17.91 -8.93 19.02
CA LEU A 22 -17.76 -9.61 17.72
C LEU A 22 -16.54 -10.54 17.66
N GLY A 23 -15.69 -10.56 18.70
CA GLY A 23 -14.48 -11.38 18.72
C GLY A 23 -13.51 -11.07 17.59
N ILE A 24 -13.45 -9.81 17.12
CA ILE A 24 -12.50 -9.44 16.07
C ILE A 24 -11.07 -9.43 16.64
N LYS A 25 -10.08 -9.76 15.81
CA LYS A 25 -8.67 -9.80 16.25
C LYS A 25 -8.11 -8.41 16.60
N ARG A 26 -8.61 -7.36 15.92
CA ARG A 26 -7.99 -6.02 15.94
C ARG A 26 -8.93 -4.91 15.45
N LEU A 27 -8.84 -3.74 16.06
CA LEU A 27 -9.26 -2.45 15.50
C LEU A 27 -8.07 -1.65 14.98
N SER A 28 -8.29 -0.89 13.90
CA SER A 28 -7.30 0.06 13.38
C SER A 28 -7.90 1.43 13.11
N ALA A 29 -7.17 2.47 13.51
CA ALA A 29 -7.44 3.85 13.14
C ALA A 29 -6.29 4.40 12.29
N LEU A 30 -6.60 5.29 11.35
CA LEU A 30 -5.63 6.03 10.54
C LEU A 30 -5.91 7.52 10.69
N ILE A 31 -4.90 8.30 11.08
CA ILE A 31 -5.02 9.75 11.26
C ILE A 31 -4.07 10.46 10.30
N ASN A 32 -4.56 11.49 9.62
CA ASN A 32 -3.71 12.41 8.88
C ASN A 32 -2.97 13.34 9.86
N ARG A 33 -1.63 13.24 9.88
CA ARG A 33 -0.73 13.99 10.75
C ARG A 33 -0.66 15.48 10.41
N THR A 34 -1.06 15.88 9.20
CA THR A 34 -1.13 17.30 8.84
C THR A 34 -2.40 17.99 9.35
N SER A 35 -3.32 17.24 9.97
CA SER A 35 -4.50 17.80 10.63
C SER A 35 -4.13 18.50 11.93
N GLN A 36 -4.77 19.64 12.19
CA GLN A 36 -4.65 20.35 13.48
C GLN A 36 -5.12 19.51 14.68
N HIS A 37 -5.93 18.47 14.45
CA HIS A 37 -6.48 17.57 15.48
C HIS A 37 -5.64 16.30 15.69
N TYR A 38 -4.49 16.18 15.04
CA TYR A 38 -3.67 14.96 15.11
C TYR A 38 -3.28 14.60 16.55
N LEU A 39 -2.77 15.55 17.33
CA LEU A 39 -2.29 15.30 18.68
C LEU A 39 -3.44 14.86 19.60
N SER A 40 -4.55 15.60 19.60
CA SER A 40 -5.72 15.30 20.44
C SER A 40 -6.31 13.92 20.14
N PHE A 41 -6.42 13.54 18.86
CA PHE A 41 -6.94 12.22 18.50
C PHE A 41 -5.96 11.09 18.81
N SER A 42 -4.66 11.32 18.61
CA SER A 42 -3.63 10.33 18.93
C SER A 42 -3.59 10.02 20.42
N GLU A 43 -3.58 11.05 21.27
CA GLU A 43 -3.59 10.92 22.73
C GLU A 43 -4.83 10.17 23.21
N MET A 44 -5.99 10.46 22.63
CA MET A 44 -7.22 9.77 22.98
C MET A 44 -7.22 8.30 22.57
N LEU A 45 -6.79 7.96 21.36
CA LEU A 45 -6.63 6.56 20.94
C LEU A 45 -5.67 5.81 21.89
N ILE A 46 -4.53 6.42 22.22
CA ILE A 46 -3.57 5.86 23.16
C ILE A 46 -4.20 5.63 24.54
N SER A 47 -4.99 6.59 25.04
CA SER A 47 -5.70 6.45 26.32
C SER A 47 -6.71 5.29 26.35
N GLN A 48 -7.17 4.84 25.18
CA GLN A 48 -8.09 3.70 25.04
C GLN A 48 -7.35 2.38 24.68
N GLY A 49 -6.02 2.39 24.76
CA GLY A 49 -5.18 1.20 24.57
C GLY A 49 -4.79 0.91 23.12
N PHE A 50 -5.01 1.84 22.19
CA PHE A 50 -4.39 1.74 20.87
C PHE A 50 -2.89 2.06 20.97
N LYS A 51 -2.07 1.42 20.13
CA LYS A 51 -0.64 1.67 20.02
C LYS A 51 -0.33 2.21 18.62
N PRO A 52 0.58 3.21 18.47
CA PRO A 52 1.10 3.58 17.16
C PRO A 52 1.67 2.35 16.46
N TYR A 53 1.33 2.16 15.18
CA TYR A 53 1.75 1.01 14.41
C TYR A 53 2.64 1.41 13.23
N ALA A 54 2.15 2.22 12.29
CA ALA A 54 2.94 2.62 11.13
C ALA A 54 2.77 4.11 10.80
N SER A 55 3.88 4.77 10.51
CA SER A 55 3.91 6.15 10.04
C SER A 55 4.17 6.16 8.54
N LYS A 56 3.26 6.72 7.73
CA LYS A 56 3.38 6.68 6.27
C LYS A 56 3.51 8.07 5.66
N VAL A 57 4.28 8.15 4.59
CA VAL A 57 4.29 9.28 3.66
C VAL A 57 3.41 8.91 2.49
N GLU A 58 2.35 9.69 2.24
CA GLU A 58 1.50 9.59 1.06
C GLU A 58 1.99 10.56 -0.01
N VAL A 59 2.04 10.09 -1.26
CA VAL A 59 2.46 10.88 -2.41
C VAL A 59 1.37 10.94 -3.47
N PHE A 60 1.40 12.00 -4.25
CA PHE A 60 0.56 12.24 -5.41
C PHE A 60 1.42 12.38 -6.66
N ARG A 61 0.95 11.85 -7.80
CA ARG A 61 1.55 12.09 -9.11
C ARG A 61 0.48 12.19 -10.19
N ASP A 62 0.41 13.31 -10.88
CA ASP A 62 -0.35 13.41 -12.12
C ASP A 62 0.32 12.55 -13.22
N LEU A 63 -0.47 11.84 -14.02
CA LEU A 63 0.01 10.89 -15.03
C LEU A 63 -0.02 11.45 -16.47
N HIS A 64 -0.48 12.68 -16.71
CA HIS A 64 -0.61 13.23 -18.07
C HIS A 64 0.73 13.23 -18.85
N ASP A 65 1.85 13.48 -18.17
CA ASP A 65 3.19 13.58 -18.75
C ASP A 65 3.94 12.23 -18.83
N ILE A 66 3.35 11.15 -18.31
CA ILE A 66 3.93 9.80 -18.40
C ILE A 66 3.73 9.23 -19.80
N ASN A 67 4.78 9.27 -20.62
CA ASN A 67 4.68 9.05 -22.07
C ASN A 67 5.47 7.84 -22.62
N GLY A 68 5.93 6.92 -21.78
CA GLY A 68 6.65 5.77 -22.32
C GLY A 68 6.94 4.63 -21.35
N ASN A 69 7.29 3.50 -21.95
CA ASN A 69 7.78 2.30 -21.28
C ASN A 69 9.23 2.05 -21.73
N SER A 70 10.17 1.86 -20.80
CA SER A 70 11.48 1.34 -21.20
C SER A 70 11.32 -0.10 -21.69
N GLN A 71 11.85 -0.47 -22.86
CA GLN A 71 11.74 -1.85 -23.37
C GLN A 71 12.56 -2.88 -22.58
N LYS A 72 13.24 -2.46 -21.51
CA LYS A 72 14.18 -3.30 -20.76
C LYS A 72 13.51 -4.44 -19.99
N TYR A 73 12.25 -4.27 -19.58
CA TYR A 73 11.57 -5.23 -18.70
C TYR A 73 10.35 -5.85 -19.38
N LYS A 74 10.22 -7.16 -19.22
CA LYS A 74 9.02 -7.90 -19.61
C LYS A 74 8.09 -8.01 -18.40
N TRP A 75 6.80 -7.77 -18.62
CA TRP A 75 5.77 -7.83 -17.59
C TRP A 75 4.81 -8.96 -17.93
N ILE A 76 4.65 -9.91 -17.01
CA ILE A 76 3.77 -11.07 -17.21
C ILE A 76 2.70 -11.03 -16.12
N SER A 77 1.43 -10.94 -16.53
CA SER A 77 0.28 -10.99 -15.61
C SER A 77 0.04 -12.43 -15.18
N LEU A 78 -0.51 -12.65 -13.99
CA LEU A 78 -0.92 -13.99 -13.52
C LEU A 78 -2.02 -14.60 -14.39
N GLU A 79 -2.81 -13.78 -15.09
CA GLU A 79 -3.83 -14.24 -16.05
C GLU A 79 -3.21 -14.87 -17.31
N ASP A 80 -2.13 -14.28 -17.82
CA ASP A 80 -1.47 -14.70 -19.06
C ASP A 80 -0.28 -15.66 -18.83
N SER A 81 -0.10 -16.12 -17.59
CA SER A 81 1.17 -16.72 -17.16
C SER A 81 1.20 -18.25 -17.20
N ILE A 82 2.43 -18.74 -17.26
CA ILE A 82 2.83 -20.10 -16.90
C ILE A 82 2.95 -20.33 -15.39
N PHE A 83 2.99 -19.26 -14.57
CA PHE A 83 3.16 -19.35 -13.12
C PHE A 83 1.82 -19.34 -12.39
N THR A 84 1.77 -20.02 -11.25
CA THR A 84 0.55 -20.22 -10.44
C THR A 84 0.34 -19.10 -9.40
N GLU A 85 -0.82 -19.09 -8.72
CA GLU A 85 -1.04 -18.22 -7.55
C GLU A 85 0.00 -18.45 -6.46
N TYR A 86 0.44 -19.70 -6.30
CA TYR A 86 1.46 -20.08 -5.32
C TYR A 86 2.81 -19.46 -5.66
N ASP A 87 3.21 -19.50 -6.94
CA ASP A 87 4.45 -18.87 -7.40
C ASP A 87 4.41 -17.35 -7.23
N PHE A 88 3.27 -16.72 -7.56
CA PHE A 88 3.10 -15.29 -7.37
C PHE A 88 3.20 -14.88 -5.89
N LYS A 89 2.54 -15.62 -4.99
CA LYS A 89 2.65 -15.40 -3.55
C LYS A 89 4.09 -15.50 -3.06
N LYS A 90 4.87 -16.46 -3.56
CA LYS A 90 6.31 -16.56 -3.22
C LYS A 90 7.10 -15.33 -3.64
N TYR A 91 6.89 -14.80 -4.85
CA TYR A 91 7.58 -13.59 -5.27
C TYR A 91 7.15 -12.37 -4.45
N TRP A 92 5.87 -12.28 -4.12
CA TRP A 92 5.34 -11.21 -3.28
C TRP A 92 5.94 -11.25 -1.87
N GLU A 93 5.92 -12.42 -1.23
CA GLU A 93 6.52 -12.64 0.09
C GLU A 93 8.00 -12.28 0.11
N GLN A 94 8.77 -12.72 -0.89
CA GLN A 94 10.19 -12.36 -1.02
C GLN A 94 10.40 -10.85 -1.21
N CYS A 95 9.53 -10.19 -1.97
CA CYS A 95 9.59 -8.73 -2.11
C CYS A 95 9.29 -8.01 -0.79
N MET A 96 8.43 -8.56 0.06
CA MET A 96 8.14 -8.03 1.40
C MET A 96 9.26 -8.29 2.40
N ALA A 97 9.93 -9.44 2.30
CA ALA A 97 11.02 -9.82 3.20
C ALA A 97 12.16 -8.79 3.19
N GLY A 98 12.51 -8.25 4.36
CA GLY A 98 13.55 -7.23 4.52
C GLY A 98 13.23 -5.88 3.86
N SER A 99 11.95 -5.59 3.61
CA SER A 99 11.49 -4.25 3.23
C SER A 99 11.56 -3.30 4.43
N ASP A 100 11.82 -2.01 4.17
CA ASP A 100 11.82 -0.95 5.18
C ASP A 100 10.38 -0.48 5.55
N ASN A 101 9.35 -1.18 5.05
CA ASN A 101 7.96 -1.01 5.50
C ASN A 101 7.73 -1.78 6.80
N GLU A 102 6.77 -1.31 7.61
CA GLU A 102 6.35 -2.06 8.80
C GLU A 102 5.88 -3.48 8.41
N PRO A 103 6.33 -4.53 9.13
CA PRO A 103 5.92 -5.89 8.86
C PRO A 103 4.41 -6.04 8.96
N SER A 104 3.80 -6.63 7.92
CA SER A 104 2.37 -6.89 7.91
C SER A 104 1.99 -7.87 9.01
N SER A 105 0.82 -7.65 9.62
CA SER A 105 0.20 -8.63 10.53
C SER A 105 -0.53 -9.75 9.79
N LEU A 106 -0.60 -9.69 8.45
CA LEU A 106 -1.35 -10.61 7.62
C LEU A 106 -0.45 -11.73 7.07
N THR A 107 -1.02 -12.92 6.98
CA THR A 107 -0.47 -14.03 6.18
C THR A 107 -0.55 -13.72 4.69
N MET A 108 0.21 -14.46 3.87
CA MET A 108 0.13 -14.31 2.41
C MET A 108 -1.24 -14.69 1.84
N GLU A 109 -1.98 -15.60 2.49
CA GLU A 109 -3.37 -15.89 2.10
C GLU A 109 -4.31 -14.71 2.41
N GLU A 110 -4.17 -14.10 3.60
CA GLU A 110 -4.96 -12.92 3.97
C GLU A 110 -4.64 -11.73 3.04
N HIS A 111 -3.36 -11.55 2.65
CA HIS A 111 -2.98 -10.56 1.64
C HIS A 111 -3.64 -10.81 0.29
N LEU A 112 -3.59 -12.06 -0.18
CA LEU A 112 -4.20 -12.43 -1.46
C LEU A 112 -5.72 -12.27 -1.42
N ASN A 113 -6.37 -12.65 -0.32
CA ASN A 113 -7.81 -12.49 -0.13
C ASN A 113 -8.21 -11.01 -0.07
N SER A 114 -7.43 -10.17 0.63
CA SER A 114 -7.63 -8.71 0.63
C SER A 114 -7.56 -8.15 -0.80
N LEU A 115 -6.57 -8.58 -1.58
CA LEU A 115 -6.40 -8.17 -2.97
C LEU A 115 -7.57 -8.65 -3.85
N LYS A 116 -8.02 -9.90 -3.69
CA LYS A 116 -9.18 -10.45 -4.43
C LYS A 116 -10.45 -9.65 -4.12
N ASN A 117 -10.69 -9.35 -2.85
CA ASN A 117 -11.86 -8.59 -2.42
C ASN A 117 -11.83 -7.15 -2.94
N GLU A 118 -10.66 -6.52 -2.95
CA GLU A 118 -10.49 -5.13 -3.40
C GLU A 118 -10.59 -4.99 -4.92
N LEU A 119 -9.97 -5.91 -5.68
CA LEU A 119 -9.86 -5.81 -7.14
C LEU A 119 -10.95 -6.56 -7.91
N GLY A 120 -11.75 -7.40 -7.25
CA GLY A 120 -12.78 -8.22 -7.87
C GLY A 120 -12.20 -9.13 -8.96
N ASP A 121 -12.98 -9.41 -10.00
CA ASP A 121 -12.64 -10.42 -11.03
C ASP A 121 -11.32 -10.13 -11.79
N ASN A 122 -10.91 -8.86 -11.87
CA ASN A 122 -9.70 -8.43 -12.60
C ASN A 122 -8.40 -8.55 -11.79
N TRP A 123 -8.44 -9.14 -10.59
CA TRP A 123 -7.30 -9.22 -9.69
C TRP A 123 -6.09 -9.96 -10.32
N ARG A 124 -6.34 -11.02 -11.12
CA ARG A 124 -5.27 -11.80 -11.77
C ARG A 124 -4.48 -10.99 -12.79
N ASN A 125 -5.16 -10.21 -13.62
CA ASN A 125 -4.50 -9.35 -14.60
C ASN A 125 -3.60 -8.31 -13.91
N SER A 126 -4.04 -7.79 -12.76
CA SER A 126 -3.32 -6.81 -11.98
C SER A 126 -2.04 -7.39 -11.34
N CYS A 127 -2.01 -8.67 -11.00
CA CYS A 127 -0.84 -9.34 -10.44
C CYS A 127 0.25 -9.55 -11.51
N LYS A 128 1.26 -8.67 -11.57
CA LYS A 128 2.32 -8.74 -12.59
C LYS A 128 3.69 -9.05 -11.99
N VAL A 129 4.37 -10.04 -12.56
CA VAL A 129 5.80 -10.33 -12.31
C VAL A 129 6.63 -9.65 -13.39
N ILE A 130 7.72 -9.02 -12.95
CA ILE A 130 8.62 -8.24 -13.80
C ILE A 130 9.88 -9.05 -14.05
N TYR A 131 10.29 -9.14 -15.30
CA TYR A 131 11.45 -9.90 -15.75
C TYR A 131 12.48 -9.01 -16.42
N LEU A 132 13.76 -9.31 -16.17
CA LEU A 132 14.90 -8.83 -16.95
C LEU A 132 15.50 -10.03 -17.70
N GLY A 133 15.30 -10.09 -19.02
CA GLY A 133 15.52 -11.32 -19.77
C GLY A 133 14.57 -12.42 -19.26
N ASN A 134 15.12 -13.57 -18.87
CA ASN A 134 14.36 -14.69 -18.30
C ASN A 134 14.35 -14.72 -16.77
N LYS A 135 14.96 -13.73 -16.10
CA LYS A 135 15.06 -13.68 -14.64
C LYS A 135 13.94 -12.83 -14.05
N PRO A 136 13.13 -13.33 -13.09
CA PRO A 136 12.20 -12.50 -12.33
C PRO A 136 12.99 -11.54 -11.44
N ILE A 137 12.57 -10.28 -11.36
CA ILE A 137 13.28 -9.25 -10.58
C ILE A 137 12.39 -8.53 -9.58
N GLY A 138 11.07 -8.71 -9.66
CA GLY A 138 10.13 -8.03 -8.77
C GLY A 138 8.69 -8.25 -9.19
N ILE A 139 7.78 -7.62 -8.45
CA ILE A 139 6.35 -7.60 -8.75
C ILE A 139 5.79 -6.19 -8.67
N SER A 140 4.66 -6.00 -9.32
CA SER A 140 3.85 -4.79 -9.17
C SER A 140 2.40 -5.14 -9.44
N ILE A 141 1.51 -4.54 -8.64
CA ILE A 141 0.07 -4.80 -8.67
C ILE A 141 -0.68 -3.47 -8.91
N PRO A 142 -0.66 -2.94 -10.15
CA PRO A 142 -1.39 -1.72 -10.49
C PRO A 142 -2.90 -1.97 -10.57
N HIS A 143 -3.69 -1.04 -10.06
CA HIS A 143 -5.15 -1.04 -10.17
C HIS A 143 -5.74 0.38 -10.13
N ILE A 144 -7.01 0.50 -10.49
CA ILE A 144 -7.81 1.70 -10.26
C ILE A 144 -8.50 1.55 -8.91
N GLU A 145 -8.37 2.54 -8.04
CA GLU A 145 -8.96 2.53 -6.69
C GLU A 145 -10.48 2.33 -6.79
N PRO A 146 -11.04 1.28 -6.14
CA PRO A 146 -12.48 1.03 -6.12
C PRO A 146 -13.26 2.25 -5.60
N GLY A 147 -14.38 2.57 -6.26
CA GLY A 147 -15.20 3.73 -5.92
C GLY A 147 -14.66 5.06 -6.45
N THR A 148 -13.54 5.06 -7.19
CA THR A 148 -13.05 6.24 -7.93
C THR A 148 -13.17 6.05 -9.44
N LEU A 149 -13.16 7.15 -10.19
CA LEU A 149 -13.21 7.10 -11.65
C LEU A 149 -11.83 6.96 -12.31
N SER A 150 -10.76 7.40 -11.64
CA SER A 150 -9.45 7.55 -12.31
C SER A 150 -8.25 7.65 -11.35
N GLU A 151 -8.42 7.30 -10.07
CA GLU A 151 -7.30 7.22 -9.14
C GLU A 151 -6.58 5.88 -9.35
N GLY A 152 -5.32 5.94 -9.78
CA GLY A 152 -4.46 4.77 -9.88
C GLY A 152 -3.74 4.52 -8.57
N ARG A 153 -3.62 3.24 -8.19
CA ARG A 153 -2.83 2.80 -7.04
C ARG A 153 -2.02 1.56 -7.36
N LEU A 154 -0.95 1.37 -6.59
CA LEU A 154 -0.23 0.11 -6.58
C LEU A 154 -0.61 -0.58 -5.28
N PHE A 155 -1.36 -1.68 -5.37
CA PHE A 155 -1.71 -2.49 -4.19
C PHE A 155 -0.42 -2.95 -3.51
N TYR A 156 0.55 -3.36 -4.33
CA TYR A 156 1.91 -3.60 -3.90
C TYR A 156 2.91 -3.35 -5.04
N PHE A 157 4.13 -2.96 -4.67
CA PHE A 157 5.28 -2.84 -5.55
C PHE A 157 6.53 -3.25 -4.77
N GLY A 158 7.36 -4.12 -5.37
CA GLY A 158 8.58 -4.56 -4.72
C GLY A 158 9.57 -5.21 -5.68
N ILE A 159 10.84 -5.19 -5.26
CA ILE A 159 11.98 -5.79 -5.98
C ILE A 159 12.46 -6.97 -5.16
N LEU A 160 12.76 -8.09 -5.83
CA LEU A 160 13.29 -9.28 -5.19
C LEU A 160 14.64 -8.97 -4.52
N PRO A 161 14.94 -9.56 -3.35
CA PRO A 161 16.11 -9.22 -2.55
C PRO A 161 17.43 -9.16 -3.33
N GLU A 162 17.67 -10.13 -4.20
CA GLU A 162 18.88 -10.27 -5.01
C GLU A 162 19.03 -9.22 -6.13
N GLU A 163 17.98 -8.45 -6.41
CA GLU A 163 17.95 -7.36 -7.40
C GLU A 163 17.88 -5.96 -6.77
N ARG A 164 17.80 -5.87 -5.43
CA ARG A 164 17.82 -4.59 -4.72
C ARG A 164 19.18 -3.91 -4.85
N GLY A 165 19.18 -2.58 -4.81
CA GLY A 165 20.41 -1.76 -4.92
C GLY A 165 20.94 -1.58 -6.35
N LYS A 166 20.39 -2.28 -7.35
CA LYS A 166 20.85 -2.21 -8.76
C LYS A 166 20.14 -1.14 -9.61
N GLY A 167 19.39 -0.24 -8.97
CA GLY A 167 18.73 0.89 -9.66
C GLY A 167 17.40 0.56 -10.37
N HIS A 168 16.86 -0.66 -10.23
CA HIS A 168 15.62 -1.06 -10.90
C HIS A 168 14.37 -0.30 -10.44
N SER A 169 14.27 0.05 -9.16
CA SER A 169 13.04 0.54 -8.56
C SER A 169 12.49 1.82 -9.20
N VAL A 170 13.36 2.74 -9.61
CA VAL A 170 12.92 4.01 -10.25
C VAL A 170 12.25 3.71 -11.59
N LEU A 171 12.90 2.92 -12.44
CA LEU A 171 12.42 2.58 -13.77
C LEU A 171 11.14 1.76 -13.70
N ILE A 172 11.11 0.74 -12.83
CA ILE A 172 9.94 -0.13 -12.70
C ILE A 172 8.75 0.64 -12.12
N HIS A 173 8.96 1.47 -11.10
CA HIS A 173 7.88 2.30 -10.58
C HIS A 173 7.32 3.23 -11.66
N TYR A 174 8.17 3.87 -12.47
CA TYR A 174 7.72 4.69 -13.60
C TYR A 174 6.90 3.87 -14.61
N GLN A 175 7.31 2.65 -14.92
CA GLN A 175 6.55 1.74 -15.78
C GLN A 175 5.22 1.33 -15.16
N SER A 176 5.16 1.09 -13.85
CA SER A 176 3.90 0.86 -13.14
C SER A 176 2.95 2.05 -13.29
N LEU A 177 3.46 3.29 -13.21
CA LEU A 177 2.67 4.50 -13.45
C LEU A 177 2.16 4.58 -14.90
N TYR A 178 2.99 4.20 -15.88
CA TYR A 178 2.57 4.11 -17.27
C TYR A 178 1.48 3.06 -17.48
N ILE A 179 1.58 1.90 -16.82
CA ILE A 179 0.52 0.88 -16.82
C ILE A 179 -0.77 1.43 -16.22
N LEU A 180 -0.71 2.14 -15.09
CA LEU A 180 -1.89 2.80 -14.50
C LEU A 180 -2.55 3.78 -15.48
N LYS A 181 -1.75 4.61 -16.17
CA LYS A 181 -2.27 5.52 -17.22
C LYS A 181 -2.98 4.74 -18.33
N LYS A 182 -2.41 3.62 -18.77
CA LYS A 182 -3.03 2.73 -19.78
C LYS A 182 -4.32 2.08 -19.29
N MET A 183 -4.47 1.88 -17.98
CA MET A 183 -5.71 1.42 -17.33
C MET A 183 -6.76 2.53 -17.18
N GLY A 184 -6.44 3.78 -17.55
CA GLY A 184 -7.35 4.92 -17.46
C GLY A 184 -7.13 5.83 -16.24
N ALA A 185 -6.10 5.59 -15.43
CA ALA A 185 -5.78 6.47 -14.31
C ALA A 185 -5.32 7.85 -14.81
N LYS A 186 -5.83 8.91 -14.17
CA LYS A 186 -5.39 10.31 -14.41
C LYS A 186 -4.29 10.73 -13.45
N TYR A 187 -4.30 10.19 -12.24
CA TYR A 187 -3.30 10.46 -11.21
C TYR A 187 -3.05 9.19 -10.39
N TYR A 188 -1.92 9.19 -9.68
CA TYR A 188 -1.48 8.12 -8.80
C TYR A 188 -1.43 8.60 -7.35
N ILE A 189 -1.96 7.79 -6.44
CA ILE A 189 -1.73 7.90 -5.00
C ILE A 189 -0.89 6.71 -4.54
N GLY A 190 0.26 7.02 -3.92
CA GLY A 190 1.18 6.03 -3.37
C GLY A 190 1.42 6.28 -1.89
N SER A 191 1.85 5.25 -1.17
CA SER A 191 2.36 5.46 0.18
C SER A 191 3.51 4.50 0.51
N THR A 192 4.35 4.92 1.44
CA THR A 192 5.41 4.08 2.02
C THR A 192 5.66 4.47 3.46
N HIS A 193 6.36 3.63 4.22
CA HIS A 193 6.72 3.96 5.59
C HIS A 193 7.69 5.17 5.64
N GLU A 194 7.59 6.01 6.66
CA GLU A 194 8.42 7.23 6.79
C GLU A 194 9.91 6.90 6.92
N LYS A 195 10.26 5.72 7.41
CA LYS A 195 11.63 5.21 7.48
C LYS A 195 12.12 4.59 6.17
N ASN A 196 11.23 4.33 5.21
CA ASN A 196 11.59 3.79 3.90
C ASN A 196 12.12 4.90 2.98
N ILE A 197 13.30 5.42 3.33
CA ILE A 197 13.96 6.52 2.61
C ILE A 197 14.26 6.13 1.15
N LYS A 198 14.52 4.84 0.88
CA LYS A 198 14.78 4.32 -0.46
C LYS A 198 13.55 4.50 -1.36
N MET A 199 12.36 4.13 -0.89
CA MET A 199 11.13 4.29 -1.65
C MET A 199 10.74 5.77 -1.81
N GLN A 200 10.94 6.59 -0.77
CA GLN A 200 10.72 8.04 -0.89
C GLN A 200 11.60 8.69 -1.97
N LYS A 201 12.86 8.24 -2.11
CA LYS A 201 13.73 8.66 -3.22
C LYS A 201 13.21 8.19 -4.58
N VAL A 202 12.60 7.02 -4.67
CA VAL A 202 11.94 6.54 -5.90
C VAL A 202 10.76 7.43 -6.27
N PHE A 203 9.91 7.78 -5.31
CA PHE A 203 8.81 8.71 -5.50
C PHE A 203 9.30 10.06 -6.03
N LEU A 204 10.30 10.66 -5.38
CA LEU A 204 10.86 11.95 -5.79
C LEU A 204 11.44 11.90 -7.21
N ARG A 205 12.20 10.85 -7.55
CA ARG A 205 12.79 10.68 -8.89
C ARG A 205 11.75 10.49 -9.99
N ASN A 206 10.56 10.01 -9.64
CA ASN A 206 9.42 9.88 -10.56
C ASN A 206 8.44 11.05 -10.46
N SER A 207 8.91 12.19 -9.91
CA SER A 207 8.17 13.46 -9.78
C SER A 207 6.89 13.35 -8.95
N CYS A 208 6.79 12.34 -8.07
CA CYS A 208 5.72 12.30 -7.08
C CYS A 208 5.99 13.36 -6.01
N ARG A 209 4.95 14.10 -5.62
CA ARG A 209 4.99 15.09 -4.54
C ARG A 209 4.37 14.51 -3.28
N ILE A 210 4.90 14.88 -2.11
CA ILE A 210 4.28 14.52 -0.83
C ILE A 210 2.91 15.21 -0.75
N LYS A 211 1.88 14.42 -0.41
CA LYS A 211 0.50 14.87 -0.24
C LYS A 211 0.11 14.94 1.22
N ALA A 212 0.47 13.92 2.00
CA ALA A 212 0.14 13.85 3.41
C ALA A 212 1.15 12.97 4.17
N GLN A 213 1.11 13.07 5.48
CA GLN A 213 1.71 12.09 6.39
C GLN A 213 0.57 11.49 7.21
N THR A 214 0.57 10.18 7.38
CA THR A 214 -0.46 9.48 8.15
C THR A 214 0.16 8.61 9.23
N GLN A 215 -0.57 8.40 10.32
CA GLN A 215 -0.21 7.47 11.39
C GLN A 215 -1.33 6.46 11.55
N SER A 216 -1.02 5.18 11.51
CA SER A 216 -1.96 4.15 11.93
C SER A 216 -1.73 3.77 13.39
N PHE A 217 -2.83 3.44 14.07
CA PHE A 217 -2.88 3.01 15.46
C PHE A 217 -3.71 1.74 15.54
N TYR A 218 -3.18 0.72 16.21
CA TYR A 218 -3.84 -0.58 16.34
C TYR A 218 -4.16 -0.89 17.80
N LYS A 219 -5.35 -1.44 18.03
CA LYS A 219 -5.73 -2.09 19.29
C LYS A 219 -6.00 -3.55 18.99
N TYR A 220 -5.24 -4.42 19.63
CA TYR A 220 -5.45 -5.87 19.57
C TYR A 220 -6.35 -6.28 20.72
N PHE A 221 -7.17 -7.30 20.49
CA PHE A 221 -7.94 -7.96 21.52
C PHE A 221 -7.26 -9.27 21.86
N ASP A 222 -7.06 -9.52 23.14
CA ASP A 222 -6.55 -10.82 23.59
C ASP A 222 -7.65 -11.85 23.30
N SER A 223 -7.29 -12.86 22.50
CA SER A 223 -8.19 -13.96 22.12
C SER A 223 -8.18 -15.05 23.18
#